data_AF-A0A1E1LJL3-F1
#
_entry.id   AF-A0A1E1LJL3-F1
#
_cell.length_a   1.000
_cell.length_b   1.000
_cell.length_c   1.000
_cell.angle_alpha   90.00
_cell.angle_beta   90.00
_cell.angle_gamma   90.00
#
_symmetry.space_group_name_H-M   'P 1'
#
loop_
_entity.id
_entity.type
_entity.pdbx_description
1 polymer ?
#
loop_
_entity_poly.entity_id
_entity_poly.type
_entity_poly.pdbx_seq_one_letter_code
_entity_poly.pdbx_strand_id
1 'polypeptide(L)'
;MAVRREAHRLASEIPSLINLNIATASTLLEGRKTTAVALVQAHLTRIAEVNGYFNAVLETNPDAIAIAKALDDEQALSGRRSPIHGIPILTKDNLVTLDSMEAAAGSTILLGAKLGVESGVARKLRAASAIILGKSNLSKFSGLRTPKGISGWSPRGGLTMGAYCENMKTSGSSSGSSVATALGLAVVSFGTETDGSITSPAGREAVIGFKPTVGLVPMEGAIPVSVTQDSAGPIAKAVKDAAYVLNAIVEPSDSFPAVDYLLSYNANFEGTDEFDKMSGDDKLYAMAGSVKRDISFYASTLVQNPRNISRLHNIMELCKKDVAEYYPTRDTRDWELAMSVGLRWQEVQRIT
;
A
#
# COMPACT_ATOMS: atom_id res chain seq x y z
N MET A 1 39.70 -3.41 -8.20
CA MET A 1 39.22 -4.30 -9.29
C MET A 1 38.48 -5.54 -8.79
N ALA A 2 38.93 -6.23 -7.75
CA ALA A 2 38.28 -7.45 -7.23
C ALA A 2 36.85 -7.23 -6.72
N VAL A 3 36.60 -6.20 -5.90
CA VAL A 3 35.26 -5.86 -5.39
C VAL A 3 34.26 -5.57 -6.53
N ARG A 4 34.72 -4.90 -7.59
CA ARG A 4 33.90 -4.58 -8.77
C ARG A 4 33.59 -5.80 -9.62
N ARG A 5 34.49 -6.79 -9.68
CA ARG A 5 34.26 -8.09 -10.34
C ARG A 5 33.30 -8.97 -9.55
N GLU A 6 33.40 -8.97 -8.22
CA GLU A 6 32.50 -9.74 -7.35
C GLU A 6 31.08 -9.19 -7.37
N ALA A 7 30.91 -7.87 -7.28
CA ALA A 7 29.59 -7.23 -7.41
C ALA A 7 28.95 -7.51 -8.78
N HIS A 8 29.73 -7.47 -9.86
CA HIS A 8 29.25 -7.79 -11.21
C HIS A 8 28.91 -9.28 -11.37
N ARG A 9 29.62 -10.18 -10.69
CA ARG A 9 29.30 -11.61 -10.65
C ARG A 9 27.99 -11.87 -9.93
N LEU A 10 27.81 -11.33 -8.72
CA LEU A 10 26.59 -11.50 -7.93
C LEU A 10 25.36 -10.90 -8.63
N ALA A 11 25.52 -9.78 -9.34
CA ALA A 11 24.45 -9.21 -10.17
C ALA A 11 24.05 -10.11 -11.34
N SER A 12 24.99 -10.88 -11.92
CA SER A 12 24.71 -11.82 -13.02
C SER A 12 23.95 -13.08 -12.60
N GLU A 13 23.86 -13.35 -11.29
CA GLU A 13 23.11 -14.49 -10.75
C GLU A 13 21.65 -14.15 -10.42
N ILE A 14 21.28 -12.86 -10.44
CA ILE A 14 19.89 -12.44 -10.26
C ILE A 14 19.15 -12.70 -11.58
N PRO A 15 18.10 -13.54 -11.59
CA PRO A 15 17.28 -13.75 -12.79
C PRO A 15 16.54 -12.45 -13.14
N SER A 16 15.87 -12.44 -14.30
CA SER A 16 15.01 -11.31 -14.68
C SER A 16 14.10 -10.89 -13.52
N LEU A 17 14.14 -9.60 -13.14
CA LEU A 17 13.36 -9.07 -12.01
C LEU A 17 11.85 -9.21 -12.24
N ILE A 18 11.40 -9.25 -13.50
CA ILE A 18 10.02 -9.54 -13.86
C ILE A 18 9.63 -10.96 -13.42
N ASN A 19 10.55 -11.93 -13.44
CA ASN A 19 10.27 -13.32 -13.06
C ASN A 19 10.77 -13.68 -11.65
N LEU A 20 11.48 -12.77 -10.97
CA LEU A 20 11.99 -13.02 -9.63
C LEU A 20 10.84 -13.10 -8.62
N ASN A 21 10.75 -14.22 -7.90
CA ASN A 21 9.79 -14.49 -6.82
C ASN A 21 10.50 -14.60 -5.45
N ILE A 22 9.74 -14.66 -4.36
CA ILE A 22 10.30 -14.68 -3.00
C ILE A 22 11.15 -15.92 -2.77
N ALA A 23 10.67 -17.10 -3.18
CA ALA A 23 11.39 -18.35 -2.95
C ALA A 23 12.78 -18.33 -3.62
N THR A 24 12.85 -17.93 -4.89
CA THR A 24 14.11 -17.80 -5.63
C THR A 24 15.02 -16.74 -5.02
N ALA A 25 14.51 -15.55 -4.69
CA ALA A 25 15.30 -14.50 -4.06
C ALA A 25 15.85 -14.95 -2.70
N SER A 26 15.03 -15.58 -1.86
CA SER A 26 15.41 -16.11 -0.55
C SER A 26 16.50 -17.17 -0.66
N THR A 27 16.39 -18.10 -1.62
CA THR A 27 17.44 -19.11 -1.89
C THR A 27 18.75 -18.49 -2.37
N LEU A 28 18.70 -17.47 -3.23
CA LEU A 28 19.90 -16.79 -3.70
C LEU A 28 20.62 -16.05 -2.55
N LEU A 29 19.86 -15.41 -1.66
CA LEU A 29 20.40 -14.75 -0.47
C LEU A 29 20.99 -15.78 0.51
N GLU A 30 20.25 -16.85 0.81
CA GLU A 30 20.69 -17.92 1.72
C GLU A 30 21.97 -18.62 1.22
N GLY A 31 22.04 -18.92 -0.07
CA GLY A 31 23.20 -19.52 -0.72
C GLY A 31 24.35 -18.56 -1.01
N ARG A 32 24.24 -17.27 -0.61
CA ARG A 32 25.21 -16.20 -0.89
C ARG A 32 25.57 -16.07 -2.38
N LYS A 33 24.59 -16.37 -3.22
CA LYS A 33 24.59 -16.21 -4.69
C LYS A 33 24.31 -14.76 -5.08
N THR A 34 23.63 -14.05 -4.21
CA THR A 34 23.50 -12.59 -4.23
C THR A 34 23.53 -12.03 -2.80
N THR A 35 23.40 -10.72 -2.67
CA THR A 35 23.27 -10.00 -1.39
C THR A 35 22.00 -9.15 -1.43
N ALA A 36 21.45 -8.80 -0.26
CA ALA A 36 20.32 -7.90 -0.17
C ALA A 36 20.67 -6.54 -0.79
N VAL A 37 21.90 -6.05 -0.59
CA VAL A 37 22.40 -4.82 -1.24
C VAL A 37 22.35 -4.95 -2.76
N ALA A 38 22.85 -6.04 -3.34
CA ALA A 38 22.83 -6.24 -4.78
C ALA A 38 21.40 -6.35 -5.33
N LEU A 39 20.50 -7.00 -4.60
CA LEU A 39 19.10 -7.14 -4.97
C LEU A 39 18.35 -5.80 -4.92
N VAL A 40 18.54 -5.01 -3.86
CA VAL A 40 18.00 -3.64 -3.75
C VAL A 40 18.54 -2.76 -4.88
N GLN A 41 19.84 -2.80 -5.15
CA GLN A 41 20.45 -2.02 -6.22
C GLN A 41 19.87 -2.39 -7.60
N ALA A 42 19.61 -3.67 -7.86
CA ALA A 42 18.99 -4.13 -9.10
C ALA A 42 17.58 -3.56 -9.27
N HIS A 43 16.75 -3.59 -8.22
CA HIS A 43 15.41 -3.01 -8.27
C HIS A 43 15.41 -1.48 -8.36
N LEU A 44 16.29 -0.77 -7.64
CA LEU A 44 16.44 0.69 -7.77
C LEU A 44 16.86 1.10 -9.18
N THR A 45 17.79 0.34 -9.78
CA THR A 45 18.21 0.55 -11.18
C THR A 45 17.02 0.37 -12.12
N ARG A 46 16.25 -0.71 -11.94
CA ARG A 46 15.05 -0.98 -12.74
C ARG A 46 13.98 0.12 -12.60
N ILE A 47 13.78 0.63 -11.39
CA ILE A 47 12.89 1.79 -11.15
C ILE A 47 13.37 2.99 -11.97
N ALA A 48 14.67 3.32 -11.91
CA ALA A 48 15.23 4.44 -12.66
C ALA A 48 15.05 4.31 -14.18
N GLU A 49 15.10 3.08 -14.72
CA GLU A 49 14.94 2.82 -16.16
C GLU A 49 13.54 3.14 -16.69
N VAL A 50 12.49 2.85 -15.92
CA VAL A 50 11.12 2.81 -16.47
C VAL A 50 10.12 3.72 -15.76
N ASN A 51 10.40 4.12 -14.53
CA ASN A 51 9.41 4.84 -13.72
C ASN A 51 9.11 6.25 -14.27
N GLY A 52 9.99 6.83 -15.07
CA GLY A 52 9.72 8.11 -15.76
C GLY A 52 8.56 8.05 -16.76
N TYR A 53 8.20 6.87 -17.25
CA TYR A 53 6.99 6.65 -18.06
C TYR A 53 5.84 6.11 -17.20
N PHE A 54 6.10 5.10 -16.36
CA PHE A 54 5.02 4.40 -15.66
C PHE A 54 4.50 5.09 -14.40
N ASN A 55 5.28 5.98 -13.77
CA ASN A 55 4.92 6.67 -12.53
C ASN A 55 4.32 5.73 -11.45
N ALA A 56 4.89 4.54 -11.32
CA ALA A 56 4.42 3.49 -10.42
C ALA A 56 5.01 3.63 -9.01
N VAL A 57 6.27 4.07 -8.92
CA VAL A 57 6.97 4.38 -7.67
C VAL A 57 6.95 5.88 -7.49
N LEU A 58 6.39 6.34 -6.37
CA LEU A 58 6.25 7.75 -6.06
C LEU A 58 7.53 8.28 -5.40
N GLU A 59 8.11 7.50 -4.49
CA GLU A 59 9.32 7.84 -3.76
C GLU A 59 10.12 6.58 -3.44
N THR A 60 11.44 6.63 -3.56
CA THR A 60 12.33 5.54 -3.16
C THR A 60 12.92 5.82 -1.79
N ASN A 61 13.10 4.79 -0.97
CA ASN A 61 13.67 4.92 0.37
C ASN A 61 15.18 5.21 0.29
N PRO A 62 15.65 6.40 0.72
CA PRO A 62 17.08 6.72 0.68
C PRO A 62 17.89 5.82 1.62
N ASP A 63 17.25 5.22 2.63
CA ASP A 63 17.87 4.37 3.63
C ASP A 63 17.95 2.89 3.18
N ALA A 64 17.34 2.52 2.04
CA ALA A 64 17.18 1.13 1.59
C ALA A 64 18.50 0.36 1.47
N ILE A 65 19.56 1.00 0.93
CA ILE A 65 20.88 0.35 0.77
C ILE A 65 21.55 0.13 2.12
N ALA A 66 21.43 1.08 3.06
CA ALA A 66 21.99 0.93 4.39
C ALA A 66 21.27 -0.18 5.18
N ILE A 67 19.94 -0.23 5.08
CA ILE A 67 19.12 -1.30 5.66
C ILE A 67 19.51 -2.65 5.05
N ALA A 68 19.65 -2.73 3.73
CA ALA A 68 20.06 -3.95 3.05
C ALA A 68 21.41 -4.47 3.56
N LYS A 69 22.38 -3.56 3.71
CA LYS A 69 23.70 -3.92 4.25
C LYS A 69 23.60 -4.48 5.67
N ALA A 70 22.81 -3.85 6.54
CA ALA A 70 22.63 -4.33 7.90
C ALA A 70 22.02 -5.74 7.93
N LEU A 71 21.07 -6.03 7.03
CA LEU A 71 20.45 -7.35 6.93
C LEU A 71 21.38 -8.41 6.33
N ASP A 72 22.28 -8.04 5.41
CA ASP A 72 23.35 -8.92 4.92
C ASP A 72 24.33 -9.28 6.05
N ASP A 73 24.77 -8.29 6.83
CA ASP A 73 25.65 -8.49 7.98
C ASP A 73 24.99 -9.38 9.04
N GLU A 74 23.71 -9.15 9.32
CA GLU A 74 22.92 -9.97 10.23
C GLU A 74 22.78 -11.41 9.74
N GLN A 75 22.45 -11.61 8.46
CA GLN A 75 22.32 -12.95 7.90
C GLN A 75 23.64 -13.72 7.99
N ALA A 76 24.78 -13.04 7.83
CA ALA A 76 26.10 -13.65 7.98
C ALA A 76 26.41 -14.07 9.43
N LEU A 77 25.87 -13.34 10.42
CA LEU A 77 26.12 -13.56 11.84
C LEU A 77 25.16 -14.58 12.49
N SER A 78 23.85 -14.40 12.27
CA SER A 78 22.78 -15.14 12.97
C SER A 78 21.83 -15.89 12.04
N GLY A 79 22.02 -15.80 10.73
CA GLY A 79 21.09 -16.36 9.75
C GLY A 79 19.86 -15.47 9.52
N ARG A 80 18.96 -15.92 8.64
CA ARG A 80 17.73 -15.20 8.28
C ARG A 80 16.68 -15.31 9.37
N ARG A 81 15.90 -14.24 9.59
CA ARG A 81 14.74 -14.26 10.51
C ARG A 81 13.49 -14.89 9.90
N SER A 82 13.34 -14.80 8.58
CA SER A 82 12.12 -15.22 7.89
C SER A 82 12.40 -15.56 6.42
N PRO A 83 11.43 -16.16 5.70
CA PRO A 83 11.50 -16.33 4.25
C PRO A 83 11.66 -15.02 3.47
N ILE A 84 11.26 -13.88 4.03
CA ILE A 84 11.32 -12.55 3.40
C ILE A 84 12.47 -11.68 3.90
N HIS A 85 13.44 -12.26 4.61
CA HIS A 85 14.66 -11.57 5.03
C HIS A 85 15.44 -11.03 3.83
N GLY A 86 15.70 -9.72 3.81
CA GLY A 86 16.42 -9.04 2.74
C GLY A 86 15.61 -8.85 1.45
N ILE A 87 14.31 -9.17 1.42
CA ILE A 87 13.47 -9.04 0.23
C ILE A 87 12.98 -7.60 0.05
N PRO A 88 13.19 -6.95 -1.11
CA PRO A 88 12.70 -5.61 -1.38
C PRO A 88 11.21 -5.58 -1.72
N ILE A 89 10.47 -4.73 -1.02
CA ILE A 89 9.01 -4.58 -1.09
C ILE A 89 8.65 -3.10 -1.25
N LEU A 90 7.63 -2.81 -2.06
CA LEU A 90 7.02 -1.47 -2.11
C LEU A 90 5.77 -1.40 -1.24
N THR A 91 5.54 -0.27 -0.59
CA THR A 91 4.31 0.00 0.16
C THR A 91 3.54 1.14 -0.47
N LYS A 92 2.22 1.08 -0.54
CA LYS A 92 1.40 2.20 -1.00
C LYS A 92 1.64 3.45 -0.13
N ASP A 93 1.63 4.63 -0.74
CA ASP A 93 1.90 5.93 -0.07
C ASP A 93 0.92 6.30 1.06
N ASN A 94 -0.08 5.47 1.33
CA ASN A 94 -0.98 5.61 2.48
C ASN A 94 -0.63 4.69 3.67
N LEU A 95 0.40 3.84 3.54
CA LEU A 95 0.96 3.06 4.65
C LEU A 95 2.14 3.84 5.23
N VAL A 96 2.00 4.40 6.43
CA VAL A 96 3.04 5.25 7.01
C VAL A 96 4.27 4.41 7.40
N THR A 97 5.45 4.94 7.11
CA THR A 97 6.76 4.41 7.47
C THR A 97 7.54 5.45 8.25
N LEU A 98 8.50 5.03 9.09
CA LEU A 98 9.32 5.97 9.89
C LEU A 98 10.66 6.33 9.23
N ASP A 99 10.96 5.78 8.05
CA ASP A 99 12.15 6.17 7.26
C ASP A 99 12.04 7.62 6.75
N SER A 100 13.10 8.06 6.08
CA SER A 100 13.18 9.37 5.43
C SER A 100 12.35 9.44 4.14
N MET A 101 11.08 9.03 4.20
CA MET A 101 10.08 9.10 3.14
C MET A 101 8.81 9.75 3.66
N GLU A 102 8.01 10.30 2.76
CA GLU A 102 6.66 10.77 3.07
C GLU A 102 5.66 9.61 3.01
N ALA A 103 4.50 9.82 3.64
CA ALA A 103 3.30 9.03 3.42
C ALA A 103 2.13 10.00 3.39
N ALA A 104 1.71 10.37 2.18
CA ALA A 104 0.84 11.52 1.96
C ALA A 104 -0.44 11.16 1.21
N ALA A 105 -0.71 9.87 1.00
CA ALA A 105 -1.80 9.38 0.16
C ALA A 105 -1.84 10.06 -1.22
N GLY A 106 -0.64 10.35 -1.77
CA GLY A 106 -0.43 10.99 -3.06
C GLY A 106 -0.74 12.50 -3.07
N SER A 107 -1.14 13.08 -1.94
CA SER A 107 -1.59 14.47 -1.78
C SER A 107 -0.44 15.41 -1.41
N THR A 108 -0.46 16.67 -1.86
CA THR A 108 0.50 17.68 -1.37
C THR A 108 0.12 18.22 0.00
N ILE A 109 -1.13 17.99 0.41
CA ILE A 109 -1.69 18.49 1.67
C ILE A 109 -1.09 17.79 2.88
N LEU A 110 -0.74 16.51 2.76
CA LEU A 110 -0.18 15.71 3.84
C LEU A 110 1.35 15.71 3.87
N LEU A 111 2.01 16.47 2.98
CA LEU A 111 3.47 16.58 3.00
C LEU A 111 3.97 17.16 4.32
N GLY A 112 4.93 16.46 4.93
CA GLY A 112 5.49 16.77 6.24
C GLY A 112 4.59 16.42 7.42
N ALA A 113 3.41 15.83 7.20
CA ALA A 113 2.62 15.25 8.28
C ALA A 113 3.26 13.92 8.72
N LYS A 114 3.54 13.76 10.00
CA LYS A 114 4.18 12.55 10.54
C LYS A 114 3.42 12.01 11.72
N LEU A 115 3.31 10.68 11.79
CA LEU A 115 2.87 9.97 12.98
C LEU A 115 4.06 9.70 13.89
N GLY A 116 3.78 9.57 15.19
CA GLY A 116 4.77 9.11 16.16
C GLY A 116 5.04 7.60 16.09
N VAL A 117 4.27 6.86 15.28
CA VAL A 117 4.33 5.41 15.16
C VAL A 117 4.30 4.99 13.68
N GLU A 118 5.03 3.93 13.37
CA GLU A 118 4.98 3.26 12.06
C GLU A 118 3.64 2.55 11.87
N SER A 119 3.17 2.42 10.63
CA SER A 119 1.99 1.59 10.36
C SER A 119 2.21 0.15 10.79
N GLY A 120 1.16 -0.50 11.29
CA GLY A 120 1.24 -1.89 11.78
C GLY A 120 1.82 -2.85 10.73
N VAL A 121 1.37 -2.72 9.48
CA VAL A 121 1.89 -3.49 8.34
C VAL A 121 3.39 -3.27 8.14
N ALA A 122 3.85 -2.03 8.08
CA ALA A 122 5.27 -1.74 7.87
C ALA A 122 6.13 -2.26 9.04
N ARG A 123 5.66 -2.09 10.27
CA ARG A 123 6.28 -2.63 11.49
C ARG A 123 6.44 -4.16 11.41
N LYS A 124 5.41 -4.88 10.98
CA LYS A 124 5.46 -6.35 10.81
C LYS A 124 6.41 -6.78 9.69
N LEU A 125 6.38 -6.09 8.54
CA LEU A 125 7.31 -6.35 7.44
C LEU A 125 8.77 -6.19 7.88
N ARG A 126 9.08 -5.14 8.66
CA ARG A 126 10.40 -4.93 9.24
C ARG A 126 10.79 -5.98 10.26
N ALA A 127 9.86 -6.40 11.12
CA ALA A 127 10.11 -7.48 12.08
C ALA A 127 10.49 -8.78 11.35
N ALA A 128 9.86 -9.04 10.20
CA ALA A 128 10.20 -10.14 9.29
C ALA A 128 11.43 -9.88 8.40
N SER A 129 12.12 -8.75 8.58
CA SER A 129 13.34 -8.35 7.86
C SER A 129 13.16 -8.11 6.36
N ALA A 130 11.96 -7.70 5.92
CA ALA A 130 11.77 -7.17 4.57
C ALA A 130 12.31 -5.74 4.47
N ILE A 131 12.74 -5.36 3.26
CA ILE A 131 13.28 -4.03 2.97
C ILE A 131 12.19 -3.22 2.27
N ILE A 132 11.70 -2.17 2.93
CA ILE A 132 10.77 -1.23 2.30
C ILE A 132 11.58 -0.35 1.34
N LEU A 133 11.47 -0.66 0.04
CA LEU A 133 12.21 -0.04 -1.06
C LEU A 133 11.74 1.38 -1.36
N GLY A 134 10.48 1.69 -1.05
CA GLY A 134 9.85 2.94 -1.42
C GLY A 134 8.33 2.95 -1.24
N LYS A 135 7.73 4.05 -1.70
CA LYS A 135 6.30 4.31 -1.74
C LYS A 135 5.80 4.15 -3.18
N SER A 136 4.78 3.34 -3.39
CA SER A 136 4.10 3.25 -4.68
C SER A 136 3.02 4.34 -4.82
N ASN A 137 2.83 4.81 -6.05
CA ASN A 137 1.80 5.78 -6.39
C ASN A 137 0.40 5.16 -6.29
N LEU A 138 -0.62 6.00 -6.25
CA LEU A 138 -2.00 5.64 -6.00
C LEU A 138 -2.96 6.66 -6.61
N SER A 139 -4.24 6.30 -6.69
CA SER A 139 -5.29 7.33 -6.78
C SER A 139 -5.28 8.17 -5.51
N LYS A 140 -5.16 9.51 -5.64
CA LYS A 140 -5.13 10.45 -4.50
C LYS A 140 -6.20 10.13 -3.45
N PHE A 141 -5.83 10.11 -2.17
CA PHE A 141 -6.70 9.75 -1.03
C PHE A 141 -7.49 8.45 -1.28
N SER A 142 -6.81 7.45 -1.85
CA SER A 142 -7.40 6.15 -2.18
C SER A 142 -8.64 6.23 -3.09
N GLY A 143 -8.76 7.29 -3.90
CA GLY A 143 -9.89 7.50 -4.80
C GLY A 143 -11.09 8.24 -4.19
N LEU A 144 -11.05 8.56 -2.89
CA LEU A 144 -12.20 9.05 -2.14
C LEU A 144 -12.45 10.57 -2.23
N ARG A 145 -11.93 11.26 -3.25
CA ARG A 145 -12.07 12.72 -3.35
C ARG A 145 -13.23 13.15 -4.25
N THR A 146 -13.33 12.54 -5.42
CA THR A 146 -14.27 12.93 -6.47
C THR A 146 -14.58 11.75 -7.38
N PRO A 147 -15.84 11.61 -7.84
CA PRO A 147 -16.22 10.55 -8.77
C PRO A 147 -15.72 10.83 -10.20
N LYS A 148 -15.19 12.04 -10.46
CA LYS A 148 -14.61 12.44 -11.75
C LYS A 148 -13.08 12.26 -11.78
N GLY A 149 -12.49 11.67 -10.74
CA GLY A 149 -11.07 11.37 -10.70
C GLY A 149 -10.68 10.36 -11.78
N ILE A 150 -9.39 10.33 -12.14
CA ILE A 150 -8.82 9.22 -12.91
C ILE A 150 -8.07 8.30 -11.97
N SER A 151 -8.28 7.00 -12.10
CA SER A 151 -7.54 6.00 -11.35
C SER A 151 -6.05 6.11 -11.61
N GLY A 152 -5.26 5.97 -10.55
CA GLY A 152 -3.81 6.02 -10.58
C GLY A 152 -3.18 7.40 -10.73
N TRP A 153 -3.97 8.47 -10.70
CA TRP A 153 -3.43 9.82 -10.62
C TRP A 153 -3.35 10.35 -9.19
N SER A 154 -2.22 10.97 -8.88
CA SER A 154 -2.07 11.83 -7.71
C SER A 154 -1.26 13.09 -8.06
N PRO A 155 -1.47 14.22 -7.36
CA PRO A 155 -0.69 15.45 -7.60
C PRO A 155 0.81 15.28 -7.32
N ARG A 156 1.17 14.36 -6.41
CA ARG A 156 2.57 14.11 -6.03
C ARG A 156 3.25 13.11 -6.96
N GLY A 157 2.53 12.08 -7.41
CA GLY A 157 3.08 10.99 -8.22
C GLY A 157 2.75 11.04 -9.71
N GLY A 158 1.89 11.97 -10.16
CA GLY A 158 1.41 12.00 -11.54
C GLY A 158 0.46 10.84 -11.85
N LEU A 159 0.22 10.59 -13.15
CA LEU A 159 -0.62 9.48 -13.62
C LEU A 159 0.22 8.21 -13.77
N THR A 160 -0.12 7.17 -13.00
CA THR A 160 0.41 5.82 -13.22
C THR A 160 -0.10 5.24 -14.54
N MET A 161 0.80 4.70 -15.35
CA MET A 161 0.47 4.01 -16.61
C MET A 161 0.52 2.49 -16.43
N GLY A 162 -0.38 1.75 -17.07
CA GLY A 162 -0.43 0.28 -17.01
C GLY A 162 0.68 -0.39 -17.85
N ALA A 163 0.98 -1.65 -17.54
CA ALA A 163 2.18 -2.33 -18.02
C ALA A 163 2.08 -2.97 -19.42
N TYR A 164 0.86 -3.29 -19.90
CA TYR A 164 0.70 -4.24 -21.01
C TYR A 164 0.41 -3.63 -22.38
N CYS A 165 -0.07 -2.39 -22.44
CA CYS A 165 -0.22 -1.68 -23.71
C CYS A 165 0.03 -0.18 -23.57
N GLU A 166 0.33 0.46 -24.69
CA GLU A 166 0.56 1.90 -24.74
C GLU A 166 -0.67 2.65 -24.23
N ASN A 167 -0.46 3.67 -23.39
CA ASN A 167 -1.54 4.45 -22.79
C ASN A 167 -2.56 3.63 -21.97
N MET A 168 -2.19 2.42 -21.52
CA MET A 168 -3.04 1.59 -20.68
C MET A 168 -3.41 2.33 -19.41
N LYS A 169 -4.72 2.49 -19.19
CA LYS A 169 -5.24 2.96 -17.92
C LYS A 169 -5.12 1.86 -16.88
N THR A 170 -4.63 2.23 -15.71
CA THR A 170 -4.70 1.38 -14.53
C THR A 170 -6.13 1.38 -13.97
N SER A 171 -6.42 0.42 -13.09
CA SER A 171 -7.47 0.62 -12.08
C SER A 171 -6.84 1.29 -10.85
N GLY A 172 -7.54 1.30 -9.72
CA GLY A 172 -7.06 1.90 -8.49
C GLY A 172 -7.84 1.43 -7.28
N SER A 173 -7.48 1.89 -6.08
CA SER A 173 -6.50 2.95 -5.83
C SER A 173 -5.04 2.49 -5.69
N SER A 174 -4.73 1.20 -5.54
CA SER A 174 -3.34 0.70 -5.43
C SER A 174 -2.65 0.53 -6.80
N SER A 175 -2.81 1.51 -7.69
CA SER A 175 -2.32 1.49 -9.08
C SER A 175 -0.81 1.24 -9.17
N GLY A 176 -0.02 2.03 -8.45
CA GLY A 176 1.44 1.94 -8.49
C GLY A 176 1.94 0.61 -7.94
N SER A 177 1.32 0.07 -6.88
CA SER A 177 1.67 -1.24 -6.35
C SER A 177 1.47 -2.36 -7.38
N SER A 178 0.36 -2.34 -8.12
CA SER A 178 0.08 -3.36 -9.15
C SER A 178 1.03 -3.25 -10.34
N VAL A 179 1.24 -2.03 -10.87
CA VAL A 179 2.16 -1.80 -11.99
C VAL A 179 3.60 -2.11 -11.59
N ALA A 180 4.02 -1.71 -10.39
CA ALA A 180 5.35 -2.00 -9.87
C ALA A 180 5.62 -3.50 -9.76
N THR A 181 4.64 -4.27 -9.26
CA THR A 181 4.73 -5.73 -9.21
C THR A 181 4.81 -6.34 -10.62
N ALA A 182 3.96 -5.90 -11.55
CA ALA A 182 3.94 -6.41 -12.93
C ALA A 182 5.27 -6.17 -13.67
N LEU A 183 5.91 -5.02 -13.43
CA LEU A 183 7.16 -4.62 -14.07
C LEU A 183 8.43 -5.10 -13.34
N GLY A 184 8.29 -5.81 -12.21
CA GLY A 184 9.42 -6.27 -11.40
C GLY A 184 10.19 -5.12 -10.71
N LEU A 185 9.51 -4.03 -10.36
CA LEU A 185 10.14 -2.89 -9.64
C LEU A 185 10.38 -3.20 -8.15
N ALA A 186 9.68 -4.20 -7.63
CA ALA A 186 9.95 -4.87 -6.36
C ALA A 186 9.62 -6.36 -6.50
N VAL A 187 9.97 -7.18 -5.51
CA VAL A 187 9.60 -8.61 -5.53
C VAL A 187 8.11 -8.77 -5.26
N VAL A 188 7.59 -8.02 -4.29
CA VAL A 188 6.16 -7.91 -3.95
C VAL A 188 5.86 -6.47 -3.56
N SER A 189 4.60 -6.04 -3.73
CA SER A 189 4.12 -4.74 -3.27
C SER A 189 2.95 -4.91 -2.31
N PHE A 190 2.66 -3.88 -1.52
CA PHE A 190 1.46 -3.80 -0.69
C PHE A 190 0.52 -2.70 -1.17
N GLY A 191 -0.77 -3.02 -1.19
CA GLY A 191 -1.85 -2.08 -1.41
C GLY A 191 -2.77 -1.99 -0.19
N THR A 192 -3.79 -1.15 -0.30
CA THR A 192 -4.91 -1.09 0.65
C THR A 192 -6.21 -1.13 -0.12
N GLU A 193 -7.20 -1.81 0.43
CA GLU A 193 -8.53 -1.91 -0.15
C GLU A 193 -9.62 -1.59 0.86
N THR A 194 -10.46 -0.64 0.47
CA THR A 194 -11.78 -0.38 1.03
C THR A 194 -12.81 -1.14 0.20
N ASP A 195 -12.77 -0.92 -1.11
CA ASP A 195 -13.58 -1.58 -2.12
C ASP A 195 -12.78 -1.63 -3.43
N GLY A 196 -12.44 -2.83 -3.90
CA GLY A 196 -11.73 -3.10 -5.15
C GLY A 196 -10.28 -2.58 -5.27
N SER A 197 -9.79 -1.77 -4.33
CA SER A 197 -8.54 -1.01 -4.45
C SER A 197 -7.23 -1.80 -4.44
N ILE A 198 -7.24 -3.11 -4.17
CA ILE A 198 -6.17 -4.09 -4.36
C ILE A 198 -6.51 -5.00 -5.54
N THR A 199 -7.68 -5.63 -5.49
CA THR A 199 -8.11 -6.68 -6.43
C THR A 199 -8.34 -6.16 -7.84
N SER A 200 -8.96 -5.00 -8.00
CA SER A 200 -9.21 -4.36 -9.30
C SER A 200 -7.92 -3.94 -10.03
N PRO A 201 -6.98 -3.17 -9.43
CA PRO A 201 -5.72 -2.86 -10.11
C PRO A 201 -4.84 -4.09 -10.30
N ALA A 202 -4.86 -5.08 -9.40
CA ALA A 202 -4.14 -6.32 -9.63
C ALA A 202 -4.68 -7.11 -10.84
N GLY A 203 -6.00 -7.24 -10.96
CA GLY A 203 -6.62 -7.88 -12.13
C GLY A 203 -6.35 -7.12 -13.43
N ARG A 204 -6.27 -5.78 -13.36
CA ARG A 204 -5.92 -4.95 -14.52
C ARG A 204 -4.47 -5.16 -14.98
N GLU A 205 -3.54 -5.31 -14.04
CA GLU A 205 -2.11 -5.51 -14.30
C GLU A 205 -1.69 -6.99 -14.28
N ALA A 206 -2.64 -7.91 -14.45
CA ALA A 206 -2.40 -9.37 -14.52
C ALA A 206 -1.48 -9.92 -13.40
N VAL A 207 -1.66 -9.42 -12.18
CA VAL A 207 -0.96 -9.86 -10.97
C VAL A 207 -1.97 -10.34 -9.91
N ILE A 208 -1.49 -11.06 -8.91
CA ILE A 208 -2.30 -11.51 -7.77
C ILE A 208 -2.47 -10.34 -6.80
N GLY A 209 -3.70 -9.98 -6.48
CA GLY A 209 -4.03 -9.05 -5.40
C GLY A 209 -4.92 -9.76 -4.39
N PHE A 210 -4.53 -9.75 -3.12
CA PHE A 210 -5.29 -10.40 -2.05
C PHE A 210 -5.70 -9.37 -1.00
N LYS A 211 -7.01 -9.14 -0.85
CA LYS A 211 -7.56 -8.37 0.27
C LYS A 211 -7.90 -9.34 1.41
N PRO A 212 -7.21 -9.29 2.57
CA PRO A 212 -7.58 -10.12 3.70
C PRO A 212 -8.91 -9.70 4.34
N THR A 213 -9.42 -10.54 5.23
CA THR A 213 -10.52 -10.20 6.13
C THR A 213 -10.17 -8.93 6.91
N VAL A 214 -11.15 -8.04 7.10
CA VAL A 214 -10.97 -6.82 7.89
C VAL A 214 -10.63 -7.21 9.34
N GLY A 215 -9.61 -6.57 9.92
CA GLY A 215 -9.09 -6.89 11.25
C GLY A 215 -8.06 -8.01 11.32
N LEU A 216 -7.77 -8.72 10.21
CA LEU A 216 -6.73 -9.74 10.18
C LEU A 216 -5.31 -9.15 10.20
N VAL A 217 -5.15 -7.95 9.64
CA VAL A 217 -3.87 -7.25 9.58
C VAL A 217 -3.96 -5.91 10.34
N PRO A 218 -2.88 -5.48 10.98
CA PRO A 218 -2.87 -4.27 11.79
C PRO A 218 -2.88 -3.01 10.90
N MET A 219 -3.97 -2.25 10.97
CA MET A 219 -4.20 -1.05 10.14
C MET A 219 -3.88 0.27 10.86
N GLU A 220 -3.44 0.23 12.11
CA GLU A 220 -3.00 1.45 12.80
C GLU A 220 -1.89 2.16 12.02
N GLY A 221 -1.97 3.48 11.98
CA GLY A 221 -1.02 4.33 11.26
C GLY A 221 -1.19 4.37 9.73
N ALA A 222 -2.12 3.62 9.12
CA ALA A 222 -2.49 3.84 7.73
C ALA A 222 -3.35 5.11 7.58
N ILE A 223 -3.20 5.86 6.48
CA ILE A 223 -4.12 6.95 6.13
C ILE A 223 -5.44 6.31 5.70
N PRO A 224 -6.53 6.50 6.47
CA PRO A 224 -7.70 5.67 6.35
C PRO A 224 -8.71 6.20 5.33
N VAL A 225 -9.61 5.32 4.91
CA VAL A 225 -10.86 5.61 4.23
C VAL A 225 -12.05 5.11 5.05
N SER A 226 -12.05 3.88 5.55
CA SER A 226 -13.20 3.27 6.24
C SER A 226 -12.75 2.18 7.21
N VAL A 227 -12.89 2.38 8.53
CA VAL A 227 -12.52 1.39 9.56
C VAL A 227 -13.27 0.07 9.47
N THR A 228 -14.42 0.05 8.80
CA THR A 228 -15.24 -1.17 8.65
C THR A 228 -14.85 -1.99 7.42
N GLN A 229 -14.05 -1.44 6.51
CA GLN A 229 -13.76 -2.06 5.20
C GLN A 229 -12.27 -2.11 4.88
N ASP A 230 -11.49 -1.16 5.40
CA ASP A 230 -10.08 -1.02 5.08
C ASP A 230 -9.28 -2.22 5.52
N SER A 231 -8.49 -2.74 4.59
CA SER A 231 -7.51 -3.77 4.85
C SER A 231 -6.31 -3.60 3.92
N ALA A 232 -5.12 -3.83 4.45
CA ALA A 232 -3.89 -3.87 3.68
C ALA A 232 -3.64 -5.29 3.18
N GLY A 233 -3.13 -5.42 1.96
CA GLY A 233 -2.94 -6.73 1.38
C GLY A 233 -1.85 -6.77 0.32
N PRO A 234 -1.29 -7.96 0.08
CA PRO A 234 -0.18 -8.12 -0.85
C PRO A 234 -0.66 -8.11 -2.30
N ILE A 235 0.21 -7.59 -3.16
CA ILE A 235 0.11 -7.63 -4.61
C ILE A 235 1.40 -8.27 -5.16
N ALA A 236 1.29 -9.49 -5.68
CA ALA A 236 2.41 -10.34 -6.06
C ALA A 236 2.21 -11.00 -7.42
N LYS A 237 3.28 -11.57 -8.00
CA LYS A 237 3.20 -12.29 -9.28
C LYS A 237 2.72 -13.74 -9.15
N ALA A 238 2.81 -14.30 -7.95
CA ALA A 238 2.38 -15.65 -7.64
C ALA A 238 1.61 -15.70 -6.33
N VAL A 239 0.64 -16.60 -6.23
CA VAL A 239 -0.16 -16.83 -5.00
C VAL A 239 0.73 -17.19 -3.82
N LYS A 240 1.78 -17.98 -4.07
CA LYS A 240 2.76 -18.38 -3.05
C LYS A 240 3.50 -17.16 -2.45
N ASP A 241 3.86 -16.19 -3.27
CA ASP A 241 4.52 -14.97 -2.79
C ASP A 241 3.57 -14.12 -1.95
N ALA A 242 2.32 -13.97 -2.39
CA ALA A 242 1.27 -13.30 -1.61
C ALA A 242 1.08 -13.97 -0.24
N ALA A 243 1.07 -15.30 -0.19
CA ALA A 243 0.96 -16.06 1.07
C ALA A 243 2.16 -15.84 2.00
N TYR A 244 3.40 -15.82 1.47
CA TYR A 244 4.59 -15.57 2.28
C TYR A 244 4.54 -14.22 3.01
N VAL A 245 4.19 -13.15 2.28
CA VAL A 245 4.15 -11.81 2.89
C VAL A 245 2.90 -11.59 3.72
N LEU A 246 1.77 -12.23 3.39
CA LEU A 246 0.57 -12.17 4.22
C LEU A 246 0.87 -12.78 5.59
N ASN A 247 1.43 -14.00 5.62
CA ASN A 247 1.81 -14.67 6.88
C ASN A 247 2.77 -13.83 7.74
N ALA A 248 3.60 -12.98 7.12
CA ALA A 248 4.49 -12.09 7.85
C ALA A 248 3.79 -10.92 8.53
N ILE A 249 2.60 -10.50 8.06
CA ILE A 249 1.92 -9.29 8.54
C ILE A 249 0.64 -9.56 9.33
N VAL A 250 0.11 -10.77 9.29
CA VAL A 250 -1.07 -11.12 10.09
C VAL A 250 -0.79 -10.91 11.58
N GLU A 251 -1.76 -10.33 12.29
CA GLU A 251 -1.72 -10.15 13.72
C GLU A 251 -2.87 -10.92 14.36
N PRO A 252 -2.58 -12.04 15.04
CA PRO A 252 -3.60 -12.76 15.80
C PRO A 252 -4.27 -11.84 16.82
N SER A 253 -5.58 -12.00 16.98
CA SER A 253 -6.39 -11.29 17.99
C SER A 253 -7.42 -12.24 18.58
N ASP A 254 -8.16 -11.81 19.60
CA ASP A 254 -9.26 -12.60 20.17
C ASP A 254 -10.33 -12.94 19.10
N SER A 255 -10.51 -12.06 18.10
CA SER A 255 -11.40 -12.28 16.96
C SER A 255 -10.78 -13.13 15.85
N PHE A 256 -9.44 -13.25 15.83
CA PHE A 256 -8.68 -14.04 14.85
C PHE A 256 -7.54 -14.79 15.57
N PRO A 257 -7.84 -15.87 16.32
CA PRO A 257 -6.82 -16.59 17.07
C PRO A 257 -5.73 -17.14 16.15
N ALA A 258 -4.53 -17.34 16.70
CA ALA A 258 -3.38 -17.89 15.98
C ALA A 258 -3.61 -19.39 15.67
N VAL A 259 -4.47 -19.67 14.71
CA VAL A 259 -4.67 -20.99 14.10
C VAL A 259 -4.43 -20.86 12.61
N ASP A 260 -3.82 -21.90 12.01
CA ASP A 260 -3.54 -22.01 10.57
C ASP A 260 -4.65 -21.33 9.78
N TYR A 261 -4.30 -20.24 9.07
CA TYR A 261 -5.21 -19.37 8.30
C TYR A 261 -5.75 -20.15 7.09
N LEU A 262 -6.52 -21.20 7.38
CA LEU A 262 -7.26 -22.04 6.47
C LEU A 262 -8.46 -21.23 6.00
N LEU A 263 -8.52 -21.06 4.69
CA LEU A 263 -9.73 -20.84 3.88
C LEU A 263 -11.00 -21.08 4.70
N SER A 264 -11.73 -20.01 5.02
CA SER A 264 -13.10 -20.16 5.52
C SER A 264 -13.86 -21.02 4.53
N TYR A 265 -14.25 -22.22 4.95
CA TYR A 265 -15.00 -23.18 4.13
C TYR A 265 -16.42 -22.71 3.80
N ASN A 266 -16.86 -21.61 4.41
CA ASN A 266 -18.18 -21.02 4.21
C ASN A 266 -18.08 -19.48 4.27
N ALA A 267 -17.56 -18.88 3.21
CA ALA A 267 -17.73 -17.44 2.99
C ALA A 267 -19.10 -17.21 2.33
N ASN A 268 -20.18 -17.41 3.07
CA ASN A 268 -21.49 -16.91 2.64
C ASN A 268 -21.47 -15.39 2.82
N PHE A 269 -21.49 -14.67 1.70
CA PHE A 269 -21.57 -13.21 1.68
C PHE A 269 -23.04 -12.76 1.82
N GLU A 270 -23.69 -13.11 2.93
CA GLU A 270 -25.07 -12.65 3.22
C GLU A 270 -25.16 -11.11 3.19
N GLY A 271 -24.06 -10.43 3.51
CA GLY A 271 -23.95 -8.98 3.43
C GLY A 271 -24.16 -8.38 2.03
N THR A 272 -23.88 -9.11 0.94
CA THR A 272 -24.16 -8.62 -0.43
C THR A 272 -25.66 -8.63 -0.69
N ASP A 273 -26.35 -9.72 -0.34
CA ASP A 273 -27.79 -9.84 -0.51
C ASP A 273 -28.55 -8.86 0.40
N GLU A 274 -28.04 -8.61 1.61
CA GLU A 274 -28.56 -7.59 2.53
C GLU A 274 -28.31 -6.19 2.00
N PHE A 275 -27.09 -5.89 1.56
CA PHE A 275 -26.76 -4.62 0.93
C PHE A 275 -27.67 -4.39 -0.27
N ASP A 276 -27.84 -5.35 -1.17
CA ASP A 276 -28.69 -5.19 -2.35
C ASP A 276 -30.15 -4.85 -2.01
N LYS A 277 -30.67 -5.37 -0.90
CA LYS A 277 -32.00 -5.07 -0.37
C LYS A 277 -32.10 -3.72 0.34
N MET A 278 -30.98 -3.09 0.73
CA MET A 278 -30.99 -1.77 1.37
C MET A 278 -31.53 -0.69 0.42
N SER A 279 -32.23 0.28 1.00
CA SER A 279 -32.63 1.48 0.26
C SER A 279 -31.40 2.26 -0.22
N GLY A 280 -31.56 3.10 -1.25
CA GLY A 280 -30.45 3.91 -1.77
C GLY A 280 -29.80 4.81 -0.70
N ASP A 281 -30.60 5.29 0.24
CA ASP A 281 -30.12 6.11 1.36
C ASP A 281 -29.33 5.26 2.38
N ASP A 282 -29.80 4.05 2.71
CA ASP A 282 -29.10 3.13 3.63
C ASP A 282 -27.75 2.65 3.08
N LYS A 283 -27.68 2.37 1.77
CA LYS A 283 -26.42 2.08 1.07
C LYS A 283 -25.44 3.25 1.20
N LEU A 284 -25.94 4.46 0.98
CA LEU A 284 -25.15 5.68 1.10
C LEU A 284 -24.67 5.90 2.54
N TYR A 285 -25.53 5.66 3.54
CA TYR A 285 -25.17 5.77 4.97
C TYR A 285 -24.06 4.79 5.38
N ALA A 286 -24.17 3.53 4.97
CA ALA A 286 -23.18 2.50 5.25
C ALA A 286 -21.78 2.89 4.73
N MET A 287 -21.72 3.52 3.56
CA MET A 287 -20.45 3.93 2.93
C MET A 287 -19.89 5.25 3.50
N ALA A 288 -20.73 6.20 3.86
CA ALA A 288 -20.31 7.57 4.11
C ALA A 288 -20.02 7.89 5.60
N GLY A 289 -20.62 7.16 6.54
CA GLY A 289 -20.45 7.38 7.98
C GLY A 289 -19.13 6.88 8.60
N SER A 290 -18.41 5.97 7.93
CA SER A 290 -17.10 5.48 8.37
C SER A 290 -15.98 6.50 8.10
N VAL A 291 -15.96 7.06 6.88
CA VAL A 291 -14.96 8.02 6.39
C VAL A 291 -14.65 9.17 7.36
N LYS A 292 -15.68 9.80 7.93
CA LYS A 292 -15.50 10.97 8.82
C LYS A 292 -14.77 10.62 10.12
N ARG A 293 -15.03 9.44 10.68
CA ARG A 293 -14.43 9.01 11.96
C ARG A 293 -12.93 8.81 11.80
N ASP A 294 -12.51 8.25 10.68
CA ASP A 294 -11.16 7.74 10.56
C ASP A 294 -10.14 8.85 10.30
N ILE A 295 -10.50 9.85 9.49
CA ILE A 295 -9.62 11.00 9.26
C ILE A 295 -9.40 11.81 10.55
N SER A 296 -10.45 11.98 11.36
CA SER A 296 -10.33 12.74 12.62
C SER A 296 -9.47 11.99 13.64
N PHE A 297 -9.62 10.66 13.70
CA PHE A 297 -8.77 9.81 14.53
C PHE A 297 -7.32 9.81 14.02
N TYR A 298 -7.09 9.59 12.72
CA TYR A 298 -5.76 9.65 12.13
C TYR A 298 -5.05 10.98 12.44
N ALA A 299 -5.75 12.10 12.24
CA ALA A 299 -5.20 13.43 12.49
C ALA A 299 -4.80 13.66 13.95
N SER A 300 -5.48 13.04 14.92
CA SER A 300 -5.12 13.16 16.35
C SER A 300 -3.85 12.39 16.72
N THR A 301 -3.41 11.45 15.87
CA THR A 301 -2.15 10.69 16.03
C THR A 301 -0.92 11.37 15.43
N LEU A 302 -1.10 12.51 14.75
CA LEU A 302 0.00 13.25 14.14
C LEU A 302 0.87 13.93 15.20
N VAL A 303 2.17 13.66 15.17
CA VAL A 303 3.19 14.35 15.99
C VAL A 303 3.78 15.54 15.25
N GLN A 304 3.73 15.53 13.92
CA GLN A 304 4.05 16.67 13.07
C GLN A 304 2.85 16.94 12.16
N ASN A 305 2.35 18.17 12.20
CA ASN A 305 1.13 18.55 11.48
C ASN A 305 1.26 19.98 10.92
N PRO A 306 2.10 20.19 9.88
CA PRO A 306 2.48 21.52 9.42
C PRO A 306 1.30 22.31 8.82
N ARG A 307 0.24 21.61 8.39
CA ARG A 307 -0.97 22.22 7.80
C ARG A 307 -2.18 22.23 8.75
N ASN A 308 -1.97 21.95 10.03
CA ASN A 308 -2.99 21.99 11.09
C ASN A 308 -4.28 21.21 10.72
N ILE A 309 -4.08 19.98 10.23
CA ILE A 309 -5.16 19.08 9.83
C ILE A 309 -5.69 18.38 11.08
N SER A 310 -6.96 18.59 11.43
CA SER A 310 -7.61 17.92 12.57
C SER A 310 -8.90 17.19 12.17
N ARG A 311 -9.44 17.49 10.99
CA ARG A 311 -10.68 16.92 10.47
C ARG A 311 -10.72 16.99 8.94
N LEU A 312 -11.61 16.20 8.35
CA LEU A 312 -11.81 16.15 6.89
C LEU A 312 -12.06 17.53 6.26
N HIS A 313 -12.77 18.43 6.96
CA HIS A 313 -13.01 19.79 6.51
C HIS A 313 -11.70 20.58 6.23
N ASN A 314 -10.64 20.37 7.01
CA ASN A 314 -9.36 21.04 6.76
C ASN A 314 -8.75 20.59 5.43
N ILE A 315 -8.83 19.28 5.13
CA ILE A 315 -8.33 18.70 3.89
C ILE A 315 -9.10 19.25 2.69
N MET A 316 -10.43 19.38 2.82
CA MET A 316 -11.28 19.95 1.77
C MET A 316 -10.93 21.40 1.47
N GLU A 317 -10.78 22.23 2.50
CA GLU A 317 -10.38 23.64 2.38
C GLU A 317 -9.00 23.79 1.72
N LEU A 318 -8.05 22.95 2.11
CA LEU A 318 -6.71 22.94 1.53
C LEU A 318 -6.74 22.48 0.07
N CYS A 319 -7.54 21.47 -0.29
CA CYS A 319 -7.73 21.03 -1.68
C CYS A 319 -8.28 22.15 -2.58
N LYS A 320 -9.18 22.99 -2.05
CA LYS A 320 -9.77 24.10 -2.78
C LYS A 320 -8.77 25.24 -3.04
N LYS A 321 -7.70 25.34 -2.25
CA LYS A 321 -6.69 26.41 -2.31
C LYS A 321 -5.40 26.00 -3.01
N ASP A 322 -4.95 24.75 -2.82
CA ASP A 322 -3.68 24.27 -3.36
C ASP A 322 -3.76 24.08 -4.88
N VAL A 323 -2.79 24.66 -5.61
CA VAL A 323 -2.77 24.65 -7.08
C VAL A 323 -2.37 23.27 -7.60
N ALA A 324 -1.50 22.55 -6.88
CA ALA A 324 -1.13 21.18 -7.24
C ALA A 324 -2.34 20.24 -7.18
N GLU A 325 -3.34 20.60 -6.36
CA GLU A 325 -4.55 19.82 -6.14
C GLU A 325 -5.68 20.09 -7.15
N TYR A 326 -5.36 20.85 -8.20
CA TYR A 326 -6.35 21.34 -9.17
C TYR A 326 -7.08 20.23 -9.91
N TYR A 327 -6.38 19.24 -10.46
CA TYR A 327 -7.04 18.22 -11.28
C TYR A 327 -8.03 17.37 -10.46
N PRO A 328 -9.20 16.96 -10.98
CA PRO A 328 -9.76 17.40 -12.26
C PRO A 328 -10.32 18.83 -12.20
N THR A 329 -10.86 19.27 -11.05
CA THR A 329 -11.42 20.63 -10.84
C THR A 329 -11.48 21.07 -9.35
N ARG A 330 -10.54 20.62 -8.50
CA ARG A 330 -10.56 20.75 -7.02
C ARG A 330 -11.85 20.20 -6.39
N ASP A 331 -12.55 19.36 -7.13
CA ASP A 331 -13.80 18.72 -6.77
C ASP A 331 -13.59 17.87 -5.51
N THR A 332 -14.43 18.11 -4.50
CA THR A 332 -14.45 17.40 -3.21
C THR A 332 -15.80 16.74 -2.94
N ARG A 333 -16.61 16.49 -3.98
CA ARG A 333 -18.00 16.03 -3.83
C ARG A 333 -18.17 14.75 -3.02
N ASP A 334 -17.25 13.79 -3.11
CA ASP A 334 -17.35 12.55 -2.31
C ASP A 334 -17.19 12.86 -0.81
N TRP A 335 -16.31 13.80 -0.46
CA TRP A 335 -16.17 14.27 0.93
C TRP A 335 -17.32 15.17 1.37
N GLU A 336 -17.86 16.01 0.48
CA GLU A 336 -19.05 16.82 0.78
C GLU A 336 -20.26 15.93 1.07
N LEU A 337 -20.44 14.86 0.29
CA LEU A 337 -21.45 13.83 0.51
C LEU A 337 -21.22 13.10 1.85
N ALA A 338 -19.98 12.70 2.13
CA ALA A 338 -19.61 12.11 3.42
C ALA A 338 -19.87 13.04 4.62
N MET A 339 -19.75 14.36 4.43
CA MET A 339 -20.08 15.33 5.46
C MET A 339 -21.59 15.58 5.60
N SER A 340 -22.36 15.53 4.51
CA SER A 340 -23.80 15.83 4.53
C SER A 340 -24.63 14.74 5.21
N VAL A 341 -24.19 13.48 5.16
CA VAL A 341 -24.84 12.36 5.87
C VAL A 341 -24.57 12.35 7.39
N GLY A 342 -24.21 13.49 7.98
CA GLY A 342 -23.83 13.63 9.38
C GLY A 342 -24.79 12.93 10.35
N LEU A 343 -24.28 11.98 11.12
CA LEU A 343 -25.04 11.23 12.14
C LEU A 343 -25.82 12.16 13.10
N ARG A 344 -27.15 12.06 13.08
CA ARG A 344 -27.99 12.13 14.28
C ARG A 344 -28.13 10.71 14.80
N TRP A 345 -27.52 10.41 15.95
CA TRP A 345 -27.49 9.09 16.59
C TRP A 345 -28.87 8.44 16.86
N GLN A 346 -29.96 9.20 16.78
CA GLN A 346 -31.32 8.71 17.09
C GLN A 346 -31.95 7.85 15.98
N GLU A 347 -31.43 7.88 14.74
CA GLU A 347 -32.05 7.16 13.62
C GLU A 347 -31.41 5.76 13.36
N VAL A 348 -30.24 5.48 13.95
CA VAL A 348 -29.46 4.24 13.71
C VAL A 348 -30.01 3.03 14.47
N GLN A 349 -30.83 3.21 15.51
CA GLN A 349 -31.45 2.09 16.25
C GLN A 349 -32.52 1.32 15.45
N ARG A 350 -32.80 1.68 14.19
CA ARG A 350 -33.76 0.96 13.35
C ARG A 350 -33.13 -0.07 12.42
N ILE A 351 -31.80 -0.13 12.31
CA ILE A 351 -31.08 -0.97 11.32
C ILE A 351 -30.03 -1.89 11.99
N THR A 352 -29.96 -1.94 13.32
CA THR A 352 -29.17 -2.91 14.10
C THR A 352 -30.08 -3.67 15.05
#